data_AF-A0A2W4L687-F1
#
_entry.id   AF-A0A2W4L687-F1
#
_cell.length_a   1.000
_cell.length_b   1.000
_cell.length_c   1.000
_cell.angle_alpha   90.00
_cell.angle_beta   90.00
_cell.angle_gamma   90.00
#
_symmetry.space_group_name_H-M   'P 1'
#
loop_
_entity.id
_entity.type
_entity.pdbx_description
1 polymer ?
#
loop_
_entity_poly.entity_id
_entity_poly.type
_entity_poly.pdbx_seq_one_letter_code
_entity_poly.pdbx_strand_id
1 'polypeptide(L)'
;MRRHRMRSAGSFVPSKGWFVACARTFVVVVLAAAAFGCATVRPEQRAILADPVMQFPADERDERARAQVLEYREGARGGSAIRGGGCGCN
;
A
#
# COMPACT_ATOMS: atom_id res chain seq x y z
N MET A 1 -35.16 -59.25 -12.59
CA MET A 1 -33.97 -58.41 -12.86
C MET A 1 -34.41 -56.98 -13.23
N ARG A 2 -34.45 -56.05 -12.26
CA ARG A 2 -34.79 -54.63 -12.48
C ARG A 2 -33.50 -53.80 -12.47
N ARG A 3 -33.11 -53.23 -13.62
CA ARG A 3 -32.02 -52.24 -13.70
C ARG A 3 -32.54 -50.91 -13.13
N HIS A 4 -32.06 -50.55 -11.93
CA HIS A 4 -32.24 -49.19 -11.41
C HIS A 4 -31.35 -48.24 -12.21
N ARG A 5 -31.99 -47.49 -13.12
CA ARG A 5 -31.40 -46.43 -13.93
C ARG A 5 -31.09 -45.25 -13.01
N MET A 6 -29.79 -45.01 -12.75
CA MET A 6 -29.30 -43.77 -12.16
C MET A 6 -29.85 -42.58 -12.96
N ARG A 7 -30.61 -41.69 -12.31
CA ARG A 7 -30.95 -40.38 -12.88
C ARG A 7 -29.79 -39.43 -12.62
N SER A 8 -29.11 -39.16 -13.71
CA SER A 8 -28.13 -38.13 -14.01
C SER A 8 -28.35 -36.79 -13.29
N ALA A 9 -27.24 -36.26 -12.77
CA ALA A 9 -27.03 -34.88 -12.40
C ALA A 9 -27.68 -33.90 -13.38
N GLY A 10 -28.48 -32.97 -12.85
CA GLY A 10 -29.00 -31.84 -13.61
C GLY A 10 -27.85 -30.94 -14.01
N SER A 11 -27.52 -30.92 -15.30
CA SER A 11 -26.58 -30.00 -15.92
C SER A 11 -27.16 -28.58 -15.85
N PHE A 12 -26.62 -27.75 -14.96
CA PHE A 12 -26.90 -26.33 -14.89
C PHE A 12 -26.31 -25.64 -16.12
N VAL A 13 -27.16 -25.25 -17.08
CA VAL A 13 -26.73 -24.55 -18.31
C VAL A 13 -26.66 -23.05 -18.02
N PRO A 14 -25.49 -22.40 -18.14
CA PRO A 14 -25.37 -20.96 -17.94
C PRO A 14 -26.12 -20.18 -19.01
N SER A 15 -27.23 -19.52 -18.64
CA SER A 15 -27.91 -18.55 -19.51
C SER A 15 -27.22 -17.18 -19.44
N LYS A 16 -27.36 -16.35 -20.49
CA LYS A 16 -26.81 -14.97 -20.50
C LYS A 16 -27.23 -14.13 -19.28
N GLY A 17 -28.44 -14.39 -18.75
CA GLY A 17 -28.94 -13.73 -17.54
C GLY A 17 -28.20 -14.12 -16.27
N TRP A 18 -27.60 -15.30 -16.21
CA TRP A 18 -26.77 -15.73 -15.07
C TRP A 18 -25.45 -14.98 -15.01
N PHE A 19 -24.83 -14.68 -16.16
CA PHE A 19 -23.62 -13.86 -16.20
C PHE A 19 -23.87 -12.44 -15.68
N VAL A 20 -25.00 -11.83 -16.07
CA VAL A 20 -25.38 -10.49 -15.58
C VAL A 20 -25.70 -10.51 -14.08
N ALA A 21 -26.39 -11.54 -13.60
CA ALA A 21 -26.67 -11.70 -12.17
C ALA A 21 -25.39 -11.87 -11.34
N CYS A 22 -24.47 -12.73 -11.78
CA CYS A 22 -23.17 -12.93 -11.11
C CYS A 22 -22.32 -11.66 -11.10
N ALA A 23 -22.27 -10.92 -12.22
CA ALA A 23 -21.55 -9.65 -12.29
C ALA A 23 -22.12 -8.60 -11.33
N ARG A 24 -23.46 -8.53 -11.20
CA ARG A 24 -24.13 -7.59 -10.29
C ARG A 24 -23.84 -7.93 -8.83
N THR A 25 -23.89 -9.21 -8.47
CA THR A 25 -23.56 -9.66 -7.11
C THR A 25 -22.08 -9.40 -6.79
N PHE A 26 -21.18 -9.64 -7.74
CA PHE A 26 -19.75 -9.36 -7.56
C PHE A 26 -19.49 -7.87 -7.26
N VAL A 27 -20.11 -6.96 -8.02
CA VAL A 27 -19.98 -5.51 -7.78
C VAL A 27 -20.48 -5.11 -6.39
N VAL A 28 -21.61 -5.67 -5.95
CA VAL A 28 -22.14 -5.40 -4.59
C VAL A 28 -21.19 -5.90 -3.51
N VAL A 29 -20.60 -7.08 -3.68
CA VAL A 29 -19.63 -7.63 -2.72
C VAL A 29 -18.36 -6.77 -2.64
N VAL A 30 -17.84 -6.29 -3.78
CA VAL A 30 -16.67 -5.40 -3.82
C VAL A 30 -16.95 -4.07 -3.12
N LEU A 31 -18.12 -3.47 -3.37
CA LEU A 31 -18.52 -2.22 -2.70
C LEU A 31 -18.69 -2.39 -1.19
N ALA A 32 -19.26 -3.51 -0.75
CA ALA A 32 -19.39 -3.82 0.67
C ALA A 32 -18.00 -4.01 1.33
N ALA A 33 -17.09 -4.74 0.69
CA ALA A 33 -15.74 -4.97 1.20
C ALA A 33 -14.93 -3.67 1.36
N ALA A 34 -15.09 -2.72 0.43
CA ALA A 34 -14.42 -1.43 0.50
C ALA A 34 -14.84 -0.59 1.73
N ALA A 35 -16.04 -0.82 2.27
CA ALA A 35 -16.52 -0.11 3.47
C ALA A 35 -15.88 -0.61 4.78
N PHE A 36 -15.25 -1.79 4.80
CA PHE A 36 -14.67 -2.39 6.02
C PHE A 36 -13.19 -2.03 6.28
N GLY A 37 -12.61 -1.08 5.53
CA GLY A 37 -11.18 -0.71 5.66
C GLY A 37 -10.83 0.28 6.77
N CYS A 38 -11.81 0.86 7.48
CA CYS A 38 -11.55 1.87 8.50
C CYS A 38 -11.35 1.25 9.89
N ALA A 39 -10.12 0.90 10.24
CA ALA A 39 -9.75 0.41 11.57
C ALA A 39 -9.19 1.55 12.44
N THR A 40 -9.81 1.80 13.59
CA THR A 40 -9.30 2.73 14.61
C THR A 40 -8.16 2.06 15.38
N VAL A 41 -6.92 2.28 14.95
CA VAL A 41 -5.70 1.78 15.61
C VAL A 41 -5.23 2.77 16.69
N ARG A 42 -4.58 2.23 17.74
CA ARG A 42 -4.03 3.06 18.81
C ARG A 42 -2.78 3.83 18.33
N PRO A 43 -2.45 4.99 18.91
CA PRO A 43 -1.31 5.82 18.46
C PRO A 43 0.01 5.07 18.39
N GLU A 44 0.27 4.19 19.35
CA GLU A 44 1.48 3.36 19.43
C GLU A 44 1.62 2.38 18.26
N GLN A 45 0.50 1.93 17.68
CA GLN A 45 0.48 1.01 16.55
C GLN A 45 0.79 1.73 15.22
N ARG A 46 0.70 3.06 15.18
CA ARG A 46 1.07 3.89 14.01
C ARG A 46 2.52 4.37 14.06
N ALA A 47 3.26 4.13 15.14
CA ALA A 47 4.58 4.71 15.36
C ALA A 47 5.58 4.40 14.22
N ILE A 48 5.52 3.19 13.64
CA ILE A 48 6.39 2.79 12.51
C ILE A 48 6.08 3.59 11.23
N LEU A 49 4.83 4.02 11.05
CA LEU A 49 4.38 4.75 9.86
C LEU A 49 4.39 6.27 10.05
N ALA A 50 4.69 6.75 11.24
CA ALA A 50 4.71 8.17 11.61
C ALA A 50 6.11 8.59 12.12
N ASP A 51 7.16 7.89 11.68
CA ASP A 51 8.54 8.26 12.02
C ASP A 51 8.80 9.72 11.61
N PRO A 52 9.30 10.58 12.53
CA PRO A 52 9.68 11.95 12.22
C PRO A 52 10.60 12.10 11.00
N VAL A 53 11.39 11.08 10.64
CA VAL A 53 12.24 11.10 9.44
C VAL A 53 11.43 11.11 8.13
N MET A 54 10.19 10.64 8.16
CA MET A 54 9.28 10.60 7.01
C MET A 54 8.45 11.89 6.89
N GLN A 55 8.55 12.80 7.85
CA GLN A 55 7.85 14.08 7.80
C GLN A 55 8.60 15.06 6.89
N PHE A 56 7.84 15.83 6.10
CA PHE A 56 8.44 16.94 5.37
C PHE A 56 9.05 17.93 6.38
N PRO A 57 10.24 18.48 6.09
CA PRO A 57 10.88 19.42 6.98
C PRO A 57 10.00 20.65 7.18
N ALA A 58 9.69 20.94 8.45
CA ALA A 58 8.85 22.08 8.83
C ALA A 58 9.61 23.41 8.73
N ASP A 59 10.94 23.40 8.91
CA ASP A 59 11.82 24.56 8.80
C ASP A 59 13.04 24.22 7.93
N GLU A 60 13.32 25.07 6.95
CA GLU A 60 14.47 24.93 6.05
C GLU A 60 15.81 25.08 6.78
N ARG A 61 15.87 25.85 7.87
CA ARG A 61 17.11 26.05 8.65
C ARG A 61 17.55 24.78 9.35
N ASP A 62 16.61 24.07 9.96
CA ASP A 62 16.87 22.80 10.63
C ASP A 62 17.31 21.73 9.62
N GLU A 63 16.70 21.73 8.44
CA GLU A 63 17.06 20.80 7.36
C GLU A 63 18.46 21.06 6.82
N ARG A 64 18.81 22.33 6.55
CA ARG A 64 20.18 22.72 6.17
C ARG A 64 21.19 22.36 7.25
N ALA A 65 20.82 22.50 8.53
CA ALA A 65 21.69 22.17 9.65
C ALA A 65 21.93 20.66 9.80
N ARG A 66 20.96 19.81 9.45
CA ARG A 66 21.14 18.36 9.40
C ARG A 66 21.93 17.94 8.17
N ALA A 67 21.65 18.56 7.02
CA ALA A 67 22.36 18.30 5.77
C ALA A 67 23.88 18.56 5.89
N GLN A 68 24.30 19.65 6.56
CA GLN A 68 25.75 19.88 6.80
C GLN A 68 26.38 18.77 7.64
N VAL A 69 25.70 18.27 8.67
CA VAL A 69 26.26 17.21 9.55
C VAL A 69 26.39 15.90 8.77
N LEU A 70 25.40 15.59 7.94
CA LEU A 70 25.43 14.43 7.06
C LEU A 70 26.53 14.58 5.99
N GLU A 71 26.70 15.77 5.42
CA GLU A 71 27.79 16.06 4.48
C GLU A 71 29.17 15.84 5.13
N TYR A 72 29.39 16.35 6.35
CA TYR A 72 30.65 16.12 7.08
C TYR A 72 30.90 14.64 7.41
N ARG A 73 29.84 13.87 7.69
CA ARG A 73 29.96 12.46 8.09
C ARG A 73 30.00 11.49 6.91
N GLU A 74 29.35 11.84 5.81
CA GLU A 74 28.96 10.91 4.74
C GLU A 74 29.19 11.47 3.33
N GLY A 75 29.67 12.71 3.17
CA GLY A 75 29.92 13.32 1.86
C GLY A 75 30.87 12.53 0.97
N ALA A 76 31.83 11.80 1.56
CA ALA A 76 32.72 10.89 0.83
C ALA A 76 32.02 9.67 0.23
N ARG A 77 30.80 9.33 0.68
CA ARG A 77 30.01 8.20 0.18
C ARG A 77 29.06 8.58 -0.97
N GLY A 78 29.00 9.87 -1.36
CA GLY A 78 28.31 10.32 -2.57
C GLY A 78 26.78 10.22 -2.54
N GLY A 79 26.17 10.22 -1.35
CA GLY A 79 24.75 9.89 -1.14
C GLY A 79 23.75 11.05 -1.12
N SER A 80 24.19 12.30 -1.02
CA SER A 80 23.27 13.45 -0.92
C SER A 80 23.81 14.66 -1.66
N ALA A 81 23.09 15.06 -2.70
CA ALA A 81 23.31 16.26 -3.53
C ALA A 81 24.57 16.24 -4.41
N ILE A 82 24.35 16.25 -5.74
CA ILE A 82 25.33 16.76 -6.70
C ILE A 82 25.38 18.29 -6.53
N ARG A 83 26.08 18.75 -5.49
CA ARG A 83 26.58 20.12 -5.36
C ARG A 83 27.95 20.04 -4.72
N GLY A 84 28.92 19.63 -5.53
CA GLY A 84 30.36 19.81 -5.33
C GLY A 84 30.88 19.62 -3.91
N GLY A 85 31.37 18.41 -3.61
CA GLY A 85 32.21 18.16 -2.45
C GLY A 85 33.50 18.99 -2.53
N GLY A 86 33.51 20.14 -1.86
CA GLY A 86 34.70 20.93 -1.58
C GLY A 86 35.31 20.52 -0.23
N CYS A 87 36.58 20.88 0.03
CA CYS A 87 37.35 20.46 1.22
C CYS A 87 36.82 20.91 2.60
N GLY A 88 35.60 21.44 2.71
CA GLY A 88 35.04 21.90 3.99
C GLY A 88 35.86 23.01 4.67
N CYS A 89 36.68 23.73 3.90
CA CYS A 89 37.53 24.79 4.42
C CYS A 89 36.72 26.10 4.38
N ASN A 90 36.09 26.45 5.52
CA ASN A 90 35.43 27.73 5.75
C ASN A 90 36.44 28.88 5.72
#